data_AF-A0A3D1ZFF2-F1
#
_entry.id   AF-A0A3D1ZFF2-F1
#
_cell.length_a   1.000
_cell.length_b   1.000
_cell.length_c   1.000
_cell.angle_alpha   90.00
_cell.angle_beta   90.00
_cell.angle_gamma   90.00
#
_symmetry.space_group_name_H-M   'P 1'
#
loop_
_entity.id
_entity.type
_entity.pdbx_description
1 polymer ?
#
loop_
_entity_poly.entity_id
_entity_poly.type
_entity_poly.pdbx_seq_one_letter_code
_entity_poly.pdbx_strand_id
1 'polypeptide(L)'
;MLNGNGNGPLAGIRVIDLGRHQAGPRCAQVLARMGAEVIKVERLGGEETRYHAPFVRGQSAYWVQYNTGKKSLSMDLRKEEGKEALRQ
;
A
#
# COMPACT_ATOMS: atom_id res chain seq x y z
N MET A 1 -12.94 7.91 12.79
CA MET A 1 -12.37 8.16 11.46
C MET A 1 -11.07 8.92 11.66
N LEU A 2 -9.91 8.30 11.43
CA LEU A 2 -8.63 9.00 11.51
C LEU A 2 -8.41 9.71 10.17
N ASN A 3 -8.78 10.98 10.11
CA ASN A 3 -8.47 11.84 8.97
C ASN A 3 -6.95 11.99 8.89
N GLY A 4 -6.35 11.50 7.81
CA GLY A 4 -4.94 11.69 7.46
C GLY A 4 -4.63 13.13 7.03
N ASN A 5 -5.03 14.11 7.83
CA ASN A 5 -4.64 15.50 7.66
C ASN A 5 -3.27 15.69 8.34
N GLY A 6 -2.19 15.47 7.59
CA GLY A 6 -0.87 16.13 7.76
C GLY A 6 -0.21 16.15 9.15
N ASN A 7 -0.70 15.41 10.13
CA ASN A 7 -0.25 15.45 11.52
C ASN A 7 0.25 14.07 11.95
N GLY A 8 1.47 14.03 12.48
CA GLY A 8 2.15 12.82 12.92
C GLY A 8 3.67 12.95 12.74
N PRO A 9 4.48 12.12 13.41
CA PRO A 9 5.95 12.23 13.35
C PRO A 9 6.55 12.00 11.95
N LEU A 10 5.79 11.41 11.02
CA LEU A 10 6.19 11.24 9.62
C LEU A 10 5.38 12.10 8.64
N ALA A 11 4.74 13.16 9.12
CA ALA A 11 4.07 14.12 8.25
C ALA A 11 5.05 14.69 7.20
N GLY A 12 4.58 14.79 5.95
CA GLY A 12 5.39 15.27 4.82
C GLY A 12 6.33 14.22 4.20
N ILE A 13 6.44 13.03 4.80
CA ILE A 13 7.22 11.92 4.22
C ILE A 13 6.34 11.10 3.27
N ARG A 14 6.84 10.82 2.08
CA ARG A 14 6.24 9.89 1.12
C ARG A 14 7.02 8.58 1.10
N VAL A 15 6.29 7.45 1.10
CA VAL A 15 6.88 6.10 1.09
C VAL A 15 6.25 5.28 -0.04
N ILE A 16 7.10 4.64 -0.85
CA ILE A 16 6.67 3.65 -1.84
C ILE A 16 6.75 2.25 -1.22
N ASP A 17 5.61 1.56 -1.15
CA ASP A 17 5.51 0.20 -0.62
C ASP A 17 5.45 -0.83 -1.74
N LEU A 18 6.61 -1.47 -2.00
CA LEU A 18 6.75 -2.60 -2.91
C LEU A 18 6.59 -3.96 -2.21
N GLY A 19 6.33 -3.96 -0.90
CA GLY A 19 6.14 -5.17 -0.10
C GLY A 19 4.91 -5.97 -0.52
N ARG A 20 4.96 -7.27 -0.26
CA ARG A 20 3.85 -8.21 -0.52
C ARG A 20 3.56 -9.02 0.74
N HIS A 21 2.37 -9.60 0.81
CA HIS A 21 1.92 -10.41 1.93
C HIS A 21 1.87 -9.63 3.25
N GLN A 22 2.72 -9.96 4.22
CA GLN A 22 2.58 -9.50 5.60
C GLN A 22 3.65 -8.50 6.02
N ALA A 23 4.92 -8.89 6.07
CA ALA A 23 5.97 -8.12 6.76
C ALA A 23 6.18 -6.71 6.17
N GLY A 24 6.38 -6.62 4.84
CA GLY A 24 6.55 -5.34 4.15
C GLY A 24 5.31 -4.44 4.28
N PRO A 25 4.11 -4.93 3.88
CA PRO A 25 2.88 -4.16 4.02
C PRO A 25 2.59 -3.72 5.46
N ARG A 26 2.90 -4.56 6.47
CA ARG A 26 2.76 -4.20 7.88
C ARG A 26 3.69 -3.07 8.29
N CYS A 27 4.96 -3.12 7.89
CA CYS A 27 5.92 -2.03 8.14
C CYS A 27 5.39 -0.72 7.56
N ALA A 28 5.04 -0.72 6.27
CA ALA A 28 4.52 0.47 5.59
C ALA A 28 3.21 0.98 6.20
N GLN A 29 2.34 0.09 6.70
CA GLN A 29 1.13 0.52 7.42
C GLN A 29 1.44 1.28 8.70
N VAL A 30 2.45 0.87 9.45
CA VAL A 30 2.88 1.59 10.66
C VAL A 30 3.36 2.99 10.29
N LEU A 31 4.12 3.14 9.19
CA LEU A 31 4.53 4.45 8.67
C LEU A 31 3.32 5.33 8.29
N ALA A 32 2.32 4.76 7.62
CA ALA A 32 1.08 5.49 7.29
C ALA A 32 0.34 5.98 8.54
N ARG A 33 0.25 5.14 9.58
CA ARG A 33 -0.37 5.50 10.86
C ARG A 33 0.41 6.59 11.62
N MET A 34 1.70 6.73 11.34
CA MET A 34 2.55 7.80 11.86
C MET A 34 2.51 9.09 11.02
N GLY A 35 1.66 9.14 9.98
CA GLY A 35 1.41 10.35 9.20
C GLY A 35 2.09 10.38 7.82
N ALA A 36 2.82 9.34 7.43
CA ALA A 36 3.44 9.27 6.10
C ALA A 36 2.38 9.06 5.00
N GLU A 37 2.60 9.64 3.83
CA GLU A 37 1.88 9.30 2.61
C GLU A 37 2.46 8.00 2.04
N VAL A 38 1.73 6.89 2.21
CA VAL A 38 2.17 5.58 1.73
C VAL A 38 1.44 5.20 0.46
N ILE A 39 2.19 4.89 -0.59
CA ILE A 39 1.67 4.44 -1.89
C ILE A 39 2.07 2.98 -2.09
N LYS A 40 1.08 2.08 -2.02
CA LYS A 40 1.25 0.67 -2.36
C LYS A 40 1.32 0.53 -3.88
N VAL A 41 2.41 -0.01 -4.40
CA VAL A 41 2.50 -0.39 -5.81
C VAL A 41 2.21 -1.88 -5.94
N GLU A 42 1.31 -2.23 -6.84
CA GLU A 42 0.88 -3.60 -7.07
C GLU A 42 1.00 -3.96 -8.55
N ARG A 43 1.07 -5.25 -8.87
CA ARG A 43 0.92 -5.69 -10.26
C ARG A 43 -0.48 -5.35 -10.78
N LEU A 44 -0.62 -5.36 -12.10
CA LEU A 44 -1.94 -5.31 -12.74
C LEU A 44 -2.82 -6.44 -12.18
N GLY A 45 -4.07 -6.10 -11.83
CA GLY A 45 -4.98 -7.00 -11.13
C GLY A 45 -4.76 -7.11 -9.61
N GLY A 46 -3.82 -6.35 -9.02
CA GLY A 46 -3.58 -6.28 -7.59
C GLY A 46 -2.79 -7.47 -7.00
N GLU A 47 -2.37 -7.38 -5.74
CA GLU A 47 -1.63 -8.43 -5.03
C GLU A 47 -2.47 -9.71 -4.78
N GLU A 48 -1.83 -10.88 -4.65
CA GLU A 48 -2.47 -12.17 -4.35
C GLU A 48 -3.42 -12.11 -3.15
N THR A 49 -3.00 -11.41 -2.09
CA THR A 49 -3.74 -11.41 -0.84
C THR A 49 -5.08 -10.70 -0.91
N ARG A 50 -5.34 -9.90 -1.96
CA ARG A 50 -6.67 -9.34 -2.25
C ARG A 50 -7.73 -10.42 -2.47
N TYR A 51 -7.29 -11.62 -2.84
CA TYR A 51 -8.12 -12.78 -3.16
C TYR A 51 -8.08 -13.86 -2.06
N HIS A 52 -7.43 -13.58 -0.93
CA HIS A 52 -7.39 -14.51 0.20
C HIS A 52 -8.61 -14.36 1.09
N ALA A 53 -9.25 -15.48 1.42
CA ALA A 53 -10.31 -15.53 2.42
C ALA A 53 -9.76 -15.18 3.83
N PRO A 54 -10.61 -14.72 4.76
CA PRO A 54 -12.05 -14.50 4.59
C PRO A 54 -12.37 -13.19 3.86
N PHE A 55 -13.50 -13.18 3.16
CA PHE A 55 -14.05 -11.97 2.53
C PHE A 55 -15.07 -11.31 3.44
N VAL A 56 -14.88 -10.03 3.69
CA VAL A 56 -15.82 -9.18 4.43
C VAL A 56 -16.21 -8.04 3.51
N ARG A 57 -17.51 -7.89 3.23
CA ARG A 57 -18.03 -6.84 2.32
C ARG A 57 -17.34 -6.83 0.95
N GLY A 58 -17.08 -8.01 0.39
CA GLY A 58 -16.43 -8.17 -0.92
C GLY A 58 -14.93 -7.90 -0.96
N GLN A 59 -14.28 -7.69 0.20
CA GLN A 59 -12.83 -7.50 0.27
C GLN A 59 -12.16 -8.54 1.16
N SER A 60 -10.95 -8.97 0.77
CA SER A 60 -10.11 -9.83 1.61
C SER A 60 -9.76 -9.13 2.93
N ALA A 61 -10.15 -9.73 4.05
CA ALA A 61 -9.77 -9.26 5.37
C ALA A 61 -8.24 -9.30 5.57
N TYR A 62 -7.56 -10.27 4.94
CA TYR A 62 -6.10 -10.37 4.97
C TYR A 62 -5.45 -9.14 4.33
N TRP A 63 -5.93 -8.70 3.17
CA TRP A 63 -5.34 -7.55 2.49
C TRP A 63 -5.65 -6.25 3.22
N VAL A 64 -6.90 -6.09 3.67
CA VAL A 64 -7.37 -4.88 4.37
C VAL A 64 -6.56 -4.63 5.65
N GLN A 65 -6.29 -5.66 6.46
CA GLN A 65 -5.58 -5.47 7.74
C GLN A 65 -4.16 -4.91 7.58
N TYR A 66 -3.50 -5.07 6.43
CA TYR A 66 -2.13 -4.58 6.20
C TYR A 66 -2.06 -3.35 5.29
N ASN A 67 -3.14 -3.02 4.58
CA ASN A 67 -3.10 -1.95 3.56
C ASN A 67 -4.07 -0.79 3.84
N THR A 68 -4.86 -0.86 4.90
CA THR A 68 -5.68 0.28 5.38
C THR A 68 -4.82 1.52 5.59
N GLY A 69 -5.27 2.65 5.05
CA GLY A 69 -4.61 3.96 5.17
C GLY A 69 -3.58 4.27 4.07
N LYS A 70 -3.31 3.32 3.16
CA LYS A 70 -2.42 3.53 2.01
C LYS A 70 -3.21 3.97 0.78
N LYS A 71 -2.57 4.73 -0.10
CA LYS A 71 -2.97 4.86 -1.52
C LYS A 71 -2.52 3.61 -2.28
N SER A 72 -3.14 3.31 -3.41
CA SER A 72 -2.79 2.14 -4.24
C SER A 72 -2.64 2.56 -5.71
N LEU A 73 -1.59 2.05 -6.35
CA LEU A 73 -1.29 2.20 -7.77
C LEU A 73 -0.96 0.82 -8.34
N SER A 74 -1.56 0.46 -9.47
CA SER A 74 -1.17 -0.73 -10.22
C SER A 74 -0.20 -0.37 -11.33
N MET A 75 0.89 -1.14 -11.45
CA MET A 75 1.96 -0.90 -12.43
C MET A 75 2.56 -2.23 -12.88
N ASP A 76 2.95 -2.31 -14.15
CA ASP A 76 3.72 -3.43 -14.66
C ASP A 76 5.23 -3.12 -14.64
N LEU A 77 5.89 -3.52 -13.57
CA LEU A 77 7.34 -3.32 -13.37
C LEU A 77 8.21 -4.25 -14.24
N ARG A 78 7.61 -5.11 -15.07
CA ARG A 78 8.36 -5.89 -16.07
C ARG A 78 8.71 -5.05 -17.30
N LYS A 79 7.96 -3.98 -17.54
CA LYS A 79 8.17 -3.05 -18.64
C LYS A 79 9.11 -1.92 -18.22
N GLU A 80 9.93 -1.44 -19.15
CA GLU A 80 10.87 -0.35 -18.87
C GLU A 80 10.14 0.94 -18.49
N GLU A 81 8.99 1.23 -19.10
CA GLU A 81 8.16 2.38 -18.76
C GLU A 81 7.66 2.33 -17.31
N GLY A 82 7.36 1.13 -16.80
CA GLY A 82 6.98 0.93 -15.40
C GLY A 82 8.16 1.17 -14.45
N LYS A 83 9.36 0.69 -14.82
CA LYS A 83 10.57 0.92 -14.02
C LYS A 83 10.95 2.41 -14.01
N GLU A 84 10.79 3.08 -15.14
CA GLU A 84 11.08 4.52 -15.26
C GLU A 84 10.10 5.34 -14.42
N ALA A 85 8.80 5.08 -14.54
CA ALA A 85 7.79 5.75 -13.72
C ALA A 85 7.99 5.54 -12.21
N LEU A 86 8.55 4.41 -11.78
CA LEU A 86 8.86 4.13 -10.37
C LEU A 86 10.05 4.96 -9.84
N ARG A 87 10.98 5.38 -10.71
CA ARG A 87 12.20 6.12 -10.32
C ARG A 87 12.02 7.63 -10.25
N GLN A 88 10.93 8.14 -10.83
CA GLN A 88 10.54 9.55 -10.79
C GLN A 88 9.85 9.89 -9.46
#